data_AF-A0A1Q7ZEL1-F1
#
_entry.id   AF-A0A1Q7ZEL1-F1
#
_cell.length_a   1.000
_cell.length_b   1.000
_cell.length_c   1.000
_cell.angle_alpha   90.00
_cell.angle_beta   90.00
_cell.angle_gamma   90.00
#
_symmetry.space_group_name_H-M   'P 1'
#
loop_
_entity.id
_entity.type
_entity.pdbx_description
1 polymer ?
#
loop_
_entity_poly.entity_id
_entity_poly.type
_entity_poly.pdbx_seq_one_letter_code
_entity_poly.pdbx_strand_id
1 'polypeptide(L)' 'MAAGRPCIVQDTGFARRVPCGAGLHSWRSPEEVTEAHVRVTRDYERQARAARAIALEFFEARVLLPPLLEAAGL' A
#
# COMPACT_ATOMS: atom_id res chain seq x y z
N MET A 1 -4.03 -4.68 -1.29
CA MET A 1 -4.80 -3.49 -1.58
C MET A 1 -6.18 -3.87 -2.06
N ALA A 2 -7.12 -2.92 -2.09
CA ALA A 2 -8.58 -3.09 -2.24
C ALA A 2 -9.09 -4.54 -2.14
N ALA A 3 -8.90 -5.39 -3.15
CA ALA A 3 -9.18 -6.83 -3.10
C ALA A 3 -8.42 -7.68 -2.04
N GLY A 4 -7.71 -7.08 -1.09
CA GLY A 4 -6.89 -7.79 -0.09
C GLY A 4 -5.59 -8.40 -0.62
N ARG A 5 -5.16 -8.10 -1.86
CA ARG A 5 -3.93 -8.69 -2.43
C ARG A 5 -2.69 -7.88 -2.05
N PRO A 6 -1.63 -8.45 -1.45
CA PRO A 6 -0.40 -7.73 -1.17
C PRO A 6 0.23 -7.16 -2.45
N CYS A 7 0.88 -5.99 -2.34
CA CYS A 7 1.49 -5.31 -3.49
C CYS A 7 2.97 -4.99 -3.22
N ILE A 8 3.80 -5.20 -4.23
CA ILE A 8 5.22 -4.82 -4.24
C ILE A 8 5.38 -3.79 -5.35
N VAL A 9 5.68 -2.54 -5.00
CA VAL A 9 5.58 -1.39 -5.91
C VAL A 9 6.84 -0.53 -5.79
N GLN A 10 7.32 -0.01 -6.93
CA GLN A 10 8.51 0.83 -6.94
C GLN A 10 8.28 2.13 -6.17
N ASP A 11 9.21 2.49 -5.29
CA ASP A 11 9.15 3.74 -4.54
C ASP A 11 9.50 4.94 -5.42
N THR A 12 8.46 5.62 -5.90
CA THR A 12 8.54 6.93 -6.57
C THR A 12 8.33 8.10 -5.60
N GLY A 13 8.34 7.83 -4.29
CA GLY A 13 8.13 8.80 -3.21
C GLY A 13 6.82 8.62 -2.44
N PHE A 14 6.02 7.61 -2.76
CA PHE A 14 4.77 7.31 -2.05
C PHE A 14 5.01 6.78 -0.64
N ALA A 15 6.13 6.07 -0.42
CA ALA A 15 6.43 5.41 0.85
C ALA A 15 6.58 6.39 2.02
N ARG A 16 6.72 7.69 1.74
CA ARG A 16 6.73 8.76 2.74
C ARG A 16 5.34 9.10 3.30
N ARG A 17 4.27 8.67 2.64
CA ARG A 17 2.88 9.06 2.94
C ARG A 17 1.99 7.89 3.35
N VAL A 18 2.42 6.66 3.06
CA VAL A 18 1.64 5.45 3.30
C VAL A 18 2.53 4.41 3.97
N PRO A 19 2.08 3.73 5.04
CA PRO A 19 2.85 2.70 5.71
C PRO A 19 3.21 1.56 4.76
N CYS A 20 4.47 1.12 4.84
CA CYS A 20 5.02 0.04 4.05
C CYS A 20 5.62 -1.05 4.96
N GLY A 21 5.85 -2.24 4.40
CA GLY A 21 6.44 -3.39 5.08
C GLY A 21 5.44 -4.47 5.52
N ALA A 22 4.14 -4.19 5.44
CA ALA A 22 3.08 -5.18 5.60
C ALA A 22 1.93 -4.89 4.62
N GLY A 23 1.63 -5.82 3.72
CA GLY A 23 0.59 -5.70 2.70
C GLY A 23 0.91 -4.76 1.53
N LEU A 24 1.74 -3.75 1.75
CA LEU A 24 2.36 -2.89 0.74
C LEU A 24 3.86 -2.85 0.99
N HIS A 25 4.65 -3.21 -0.02
CA HIS A 25 6.10 -3.21 0.04
C HIS A 25 6.64 -2.27 -1.03
N SER A 26 7.47 -1.33 -0.63
CA SER A 26 8.15 -0.41 -1.51
C SER A 26 9.53 -0.95 -1.87
N TRP A 27 10.00 -0.72 -3.09
CA TRP A 27 11.36 -1.09 -3.49
C TRP A 27 12.05 0.00 -4.32
N ARG A 28 13.38 0.06 -4.25
CA ARG A 28 14.26 0.95 -5.03
C ARG A 28 15.33 0.19 -5.80
N SER A 29 15.56 -1.08 -5.49
CA SER A 29 16.42 -1.97 -6.28
C SER A 29 15.71 -3.28 -6.62
N PRO A 30 16.16 -4.02 -7.64
CA PRO A 30 15.62 -5.34 -7.99
C PRO A 30 15.73 -6.37 -6.86
N GLU A 31 16.79 -6.32 -6.06
CA GLU A 31 17.05 -7.26 -4.96
C GLU A 31 15.95 -7.17 -3.90
N GLU A 32 15.52 -5.95 -3.58
CA GLU A 32 14.45 -5.67 -2.62
C GLU A 32 13.10 -6.29 -3.06
N VAL A 33 12.86 -6.45 -4.36
CA VAL A 33 11.64 -7.10 -4.88
C VAL A 33 11.60 -8.57 -4.47
N THR A 34 12.75 -9.26 -4.58
CA THR A 34 12.86 -10.68 -4.21
C THR A 34 12.66 -10.86 -2.71
N GLU A 35 13.27 -10.00 -1.90
CA GLU A 35 13.06 -10.03 -0.45
C GLU A 35 11.61 -9.76 -0.06
N ALA A 36 10.99 -8.75 -0.67
CA ALA A 36 9.59 -8.43 -0.43
C ALA A 36 8.69 -9.60 -0.83
N HIS A 37 8.98 -10.28 -1.95
CA HIS A 37 8.24 -11.46 -2.37
C HIS A 37 8.30 -12.58 -1.32
N VAL A 38 9.49 -12.90 -0.80
CA VAL A 38 9.66 -13.90 0.26
C VAL A 38 8.87 -13.51 1.53
N ARG A 39 8.92 -12.23 1.93
CA ARG A 39 8.15 -11.75 3.11
C ARG A 39 6.64 -11.86 2.89
N VAL A 40 6.17 -11.61 1.67
CA VAL A 40 4.76 -11.72 1.31
C VAL A 40 4.29 -13.17 1.34
N THR A 41 5.04 -14.08 0.74
CA THR A 41 4.63 -15.49 0.64
C THR A 41 4.75 -16.25 1.95
N ARG A 42 5.69 -15.86 2.83
CA ARG A 42 5.87 -16.48 4.16
C ARG A 42 4.66 -16.34 5.08
N ASP A 43 3.89 -15.27 4.96
CA ASP A 43 2.68 -15.03 5.77
C ASP A 43 1.63 -14.27 4.95
N TYR A 44 1.15 -14.92 3.89
CA TYR A 44 0.27 -14.28 2.92
C TYR A 44 -1.02 -13.76 3.53
N GLU A 45 -1.61 -14.47 4.48
CA GLU A 45 -2.88 -14.07 5.12
C GLU A 45 -2.73 -12.77 5.92
N ARG A 46 -1.67 -12.65 6.71
CA ARG A 46 -1.38 -11.40 7.42
C ARG A 46 -1.13 -10.26 6.45
N GLN A 47 -0.37 -10.53 5.39
CA GLN A 47 -0.05 -9.54 4.36
C GLN A 47 -1.33 -9.10 3.64
N ALA A 48 -2.24 -10.02 3.35
CA ALA A 48 -3.51 -9.74 2.69
C ALA A 48 -4.42 -8.84 3.55
N ARG A 49 -4.54 -9.16 4.84
CA ARG A 49 -5.27 -8.33 5.82
C ARG A 49 -4.68 -6.93 5.93
N ALA A 50 -3.35 -6.83 6.08
CA ALA A 50 -2.67 -5.53 6.11
C ALA A 50 -2.90 -4.74 4.81
N ALA A 51 -2.86 -5.41 3.66
CA ALA A 51 -3.06 -4.77 2.37
C ALA A 51 -4.50 -4.26 2.18
N ARG A 52 -5.50 -4.91 2.78
CA ARG A 52 -6.89 -4.41 2.81
C ARG A 52 -7.01 -3.23 3.77
N ALA A 53 -6.42 -3.31 4.97
CA ALA A 53 -6.45 -2.23 5.95
C ALA A 53 -5.87 -0.93 5.37
N ILE A 54 -4.68 -1.00 4.77
CA ILE A 54 -4.06 0.17 4.10
C ILE A 54 -4.98 0.76 3.03
N ALA A 55 -5.66 -0.09 2.24
CA ALA A 55 -6.57 0.39 1.21
C ALA A 55 -7.76 1.16 1.79
N LEU A 56 -8.30 0.70 2.91
CA LEU A 56 -9.43 1.35 3.58
C LEU A 56 -9.02 2.64 4.32
N GLU A 57 -7.82 2.66 4.91
CA GLU A 57 -7.34 3.80 5.70
C GLU A 57 -6.80 4.94 4.83
N PHE A 58 -6.12 4.63 3.71
CA PHE A 58 -5.40 5.64 2.94
C PHE A 58 -5.96 5.89 1.54
N PHE A 59 -6.69 4.93 0.97
CA PHE A 59 -7.14 4.98 -0.43
C PHE A 59 -8.65 4.96 -0.59
N GLU A 60 -9.40 4.92 0.50
CA GLU A 60 -10.85 4.88 0.42
C GLU A 60 -11.42 6.25 0.07
N ALA A 61 -12.42 6.25 -0.82
CA ALA A 61 -13.08 7.44 -1.33
C ALA A 61 -13.62 8.32 -0.20
N ARG A 62 -14.17 7.73 0.86
CA ARG A 62 -14.67 8.47 2.04
C ARG A 62 -13.58 9.24 2.79
N VAL A 63 -12.32 8.79 2.70
CA VAL A 63 -11.17 9.41 3.34
C VAL A 63 -10.54 10.45 2.40
N LEU A 64 -10.37 10.10 1.13
CA LEU A 64 -9.66 10.94 0.17
C LEU A 64 -10.53 12.00 -0.52
N LEU A 65 -11.79 11.70 -0.84
CA LEU A 65 -12.60 12.63 -1.64
C LEU A 65 -12.86 13.95 -0.94
N PRO A 66 -13.22 14.03 0.37
CA PRO A 66 -13.49 15.32 1.00
C PRO A 66 -12.34 16.33 0.87
N PRO A 67 -11.08 16.02 1.26
CA PRO A 67 -9.99 16.98 1.09
C PRO A 67 -9.61 17.23 -0.38
N LEU A 68 -9.87 16.27 -1.29
CA LEU A 68 -9.65 16.48 -2.73
C LEU A 68 -10.66 17.46 -3.33
N LEU A 69 -11.93 17.36 -2.93
CA LEU A 69 -12.99 18.27 -3.37
C LEU A 69 -12.75 19.68 -2.81
N GLU A 70 -12.40 19.78 -1.53
CA GLU A 70 -12.04 21.06 -0.90
C GLU A 70 -10.86 21.72 -1.63
N ALA A 71 -9.81 20.95 -1.94
CA ALA A 71 -8.66 21.45 -2.71
C ALA A 71 -9.01 21.85 -4.16
N ALA A 72 -10.07 21.25 -4.73
CA ALA A 72 -10.60 21.59 -6.05
C ALA A 72 -11.59 22.78 -6.02
N GLY A 73 -11.94 23.29 -4.83
CA GLY A 73 -12.91 24.37 -4.66
C GLY A 73 -14.37 23.92 -4.79
N LEU A 74 -14.65 22.63 -4.54
CA LEU A 74 -15.98 22.02 -4.53
C LEU A 74 -16.49 21.78 -3.11
#